data_AF-A6NWQ7-F1
#
_entry.id   AF-A6NWQ7-F1
#
_cell.length_a   1.000
_cell.length_b   1.000
_cell.length_c   1.000
_cell.angle_alpha   90.00
_cell.angle_beta   90.00
_cell.angle_gamma   90.00
#
_symmetry.space_group_name_H-M   'P 1'
#
loop_
_entity.id
_entity.type
_entity.pdbx_description
1 polymer ?
#
loop_
_entity_poly.entity_id
_entity_poly.type
_entity_poly.pdbx_seq_one_letter_code
_entity_poly.pdbx_strand_id
1 'polypeptide(L)'
;MDTMTRNHIFMENIDLINRTLRRHRLLLYALHLELDDVYQELAIAALQAIDTYDDRRCDSITVHIWAKLQYAVLTIKRRNKPHGIMACEGFAPGVLSLELSEDYGYPAVAETGSDDDLIRERRLRQALARLEPQERRAVLDYLDGMKPARRSEKNSFDAALEKLRDFYLSTYRTARFGL
;
A
#
# COMPACT_ATOMS: atom_id res chain seq x y z
N MET A 1 11.44 -44.16 5.24
CA MET A 1 11.31 -44.37 6.68
C MET A 1 9.90 -44.86 6.97
N ASP A 2 9.71 -45.79 7.92
CA ASP A 2 8.36 -46.25 8.29
C ASP A 2 7.58 -45.17 9.05
N THR A 3 6.26 -45.12 8.88
CA THR A 3 5.40 -44.07 9.45
C THR A 3 5.38 -44.12 10.98
N MET A 4 5.45 -45.31 11.56
CA MET A 4 5.48 -45.50 13.01
C MET A 4 6.79 -44.99 13.62
N THR A 5 7.93 -45.28 12.99
CA THR A 5 9.23 -44.74 13.42
C THR A 5 9.30 -43.23 13.25
N ARG A 6 8.78 -42.69 12.14
CA ARG A 6 8.74 -41.24 11.87
C ARG A 6 7.97 -40.50 12.96
N ASN A 7 6.79 -41.00 13.29
CA ASN A 7 5.94 -40.41 14.33
C ASN A 7 6.60 -40.53 15.71
N HIS A 8 7.26 -41.65 16.01
CA HIS A 8 7.97 -41.82 17.26
C HIS A 8 9.08 -40.77 17.44
N ILE A 9 9.96 -40.61 16.44
CA ILE A 9 11.03 -39.59 16.46
C ILE A 9 10.45 -38.17 16.53
N PHE A 10 9.36 -37.92 15.82
CA PHE A 10 8.68 -36.63 15.89
C PHE A 10 8.18 -36.31 17.30
N MET A 11 7.52 -37.27 17.96
CA MET A 11 6.99 -37.10 19.31
C MET A 11 8.11 -36.86 20.33
N GLU A 12 9.25 -37.52 20.19
CA GLU A 12 10.44 -37.28 21.04
C GLU A 12 11.02 -35.87 20.88
N ASN A 13 10.89 -35.27 19.70
CA ASN A 13 11.49 -33.98 19.36
C ASN A 13 10.48 -32.80 19.38
N ILE A 14 9.24 -33.02 19.84
CA ILE A 14 8.17 -32.01 19.84
C ILE A 14 8.54 -30.76 20.65
N ASP A 15 9.34 -30.92 21.70
CA ASP A 15 9.80 -29.82 22.53
C ASP A 15 10.70 -28.82 21.79
N LEU A 16 11.37 -29.25 20.71
CA LEU A 16 12.14 -28.34 19.86
C LEU A 16 11.23 -27.30 19.19
N ILE A 17 10.03 -27.71 18.79
CA ILE A 17 9.03 -26.82 18.19
C ILE A 17 8.56 -25.81 19.24
N ASN A 18 8.18 -26.29 20.43
CA ASN A 18 7.76 -25.45 21.55
C ASN A 18 8.84 -24.43 21.97
N ARG A 19 10.09 -24.87 22.04
CA ARG A 19 11.24 -23.98 22.34
C ARG A 19 11.44 -22.94 21.24
N THR A 20 11.29 -23.33 19.98
CA THR A 20 11.44 -22.42 18.82
C THR A 20 10.34 -21.36 18.81
N LEU A 21 9.09 -21.75 19.08
CA LEU A 21 7.94 -20.85 19.24
C LEU A 21 8.16 -19.84 20.36
N ARG A 22 8.53 -20.32 21.56
CA ARG A 22 8.80 -19.44 22.71
C ARG A 22 9.90 -18.43 22.41
N ARG A 23 10.99 -18.87 21.76
CA ARG A 23 12.12 -18.01 21.38
C ARG A 23 11.70 -16.90 20.41
N HIS A 24 10.81 -17.20 19.46
CA HIS A 24 10.40 -16.26 18.42
C HIS A 24 9.07 -15.56 18.69
N ARG A 25 8.53 -15.65 19.91
CA ARG A 25 7.19 -15.10 20.25
C ARG A 25 7.04 -13.61 19.90
N LEU A 26 8.09 -12.81 20.10
CA LEU A 26 8.07 -11.38 19.74
C LEU A 26 7.96 -11.16 18.23
N LEU A 27 8.62 -11.99 17.43
CA LEU A 27 8.55 -11.94 15.97
C LEU A 27 7.16 -12.32 15.47
N LEU A 28 6.54 -13.36 16.06
CA LEU A 28 5.19 -13.78 15.70
C LEU A 28 4.16 -12.69 16.03
N TYR A 29 4.32 -12.05 17.19
CA TYR A 29 3.49 -10.92 17.58
C TYR A 29 3.64 -9.73 16.61
N ALA A 30 4.87 -9.38 16.24
CA ALA A 30 5.15 -8.28 15.32
C ALA A 30 4.65 -8.54 13.88
N LEU A 31 4.50 -9.81 13.48
CA LEU A 31 3.98 -10.20 12.17
C LEU A 31 2.47 -10.51 12.20
N HIS A 32 1.80 -10.34 13.34
CA HIS A 32 0.38 -10.67 13.54
C HIS A 32 0.00 -12.10 13.12
N LEU A 33 0.88 -13.07 13.39
CA LEU A 33 0.66 -14.46 13.02
C LEU A 33 -0.09 -15.23 14.11
N GLU A 34 -0.97 -16.13 13.68
CA GLU A 34 -1.65 -17.07 14.58
C GLU A 34 -0.68 -18.15 15.08
N LEU A 35 -0.72 -18.41 16.39
CA LEU A 35 0.21 -19.33 17.03
C LEU A 35 0.04 -20.77 16.52
N ASP A 36 -1.21 -21.18 16.30
CA ASP A 36 -1.54 -22.55 15.89
C ASP A 36 -1.09 -22.81 14.44
N ASP A 37 -1.24 -21.84 13.54
CA ASP A 37 -0.75 -21.94 12.16
C ASP A 37 0.78 -22.06 12.11
N VAL A 38 1.48 -21.24 12.89
CA VAL A 38 2.94 -21.30 12.99
C VAL A 38 3.38 -22.63 13.59
N TYR A 39 2.67 -23.14 14.59
CA TYR A 39 2.95 -24.46 15.16
C TYR A 39 2.81 -25.56 14.11
N GLN A 40 1.73 -25.53 13.32
CA GLN A 40 1.51 -26.50 12.24
C GLN A 40 2.60 -26.42 11.17
N GLU A 41 2.99 -25.23 10.71
CA GLU A 41 4.09 -25.07 9.75
C GLU A 41 5.41 -25.62 10.29
N LEU A 42 5.72 -25.36 11.57
CA LEU A 42 6.92 -25.89 12.21
C LEU A 42 6.85 -27.42 12.38
N ALA A 43 5.68 -27.98 12.67
CA ALA A 43 5.47 -29.42 12.77
C ALA A 43 5.70 -30.11 11.41
N ILE A 44 5.18 -29.53 10.32
CA ILE A 44 5.41 -30.01 8.96
C ILE A 44 6.90 -29.95 8.61
N ALA A 45 7.56 -28.83 8.93
CA ALA A 45 9.00 -28.67 8.68
C ALA A 45 9.85 -29.69 9.46
N ALA A 46 9.48 -30.01 10.71
CA ALA A 46 10.14 -31.05 11.49
C ALA A 46 9.93 -32.45 10.91
N LEU A 47 8.72 -32.77 10.47
CA LEU A 47 8.42 -34.04 9.80
C LEU A 47 9.20 -34.20 8.49
N GLN A 48 9.27 -33.15 7.68
CA GLN A 48 10.09 -33.12 6.47
C GLN A 48 11.59 -33.24 6.81
N ALA A 49 12.05 -32.62 7.89
CA ALA A 49 13.44 -32.75 8.35
C ALA A 49 13.79 -34.21 8.69
N ILE A 50 12.87 -34.93 9.35
CA ILE A 50 13.03 -36.36 9.65
C ILE A 50 13.10 -37.18 8.35
N ASP A 51 12.21 -36.91 7.39
CA ASP A 51 12.19 -37.64 6.11
C ASP A 51 13.44 -37.41 5.26
N THR A 52 14.03 -36.21 5.37
CA THR A 52 15.23 -35.81 4.60
C THR A 52 16.54 -36.01 5.37
N TYR A 53 16.49 -36.58 6.57
CA TYR A 53 17.68 -36.79 7.40
C TYR A 53 18.63 -37.78 6.73
N ASP A 54 19.89 -37.40 6.62
CA ASP A 54 20.97 -38.22 6.09
C ASP A 54 22.11 -38.22 7.11
N ASP A 55 22.33 -39.39 7.71
CA ASP A 55 23.31 -39.62 8.78
C ASP A 55 24.76 -39.39 8.30
N ARG A 56 24.99 -39.38 6.98
CA ARG A 56 26.30 -39.06 6.39
C ARG A 56 26.61 -37.56 6.40
N ARG A 57 25.59 -36.72 6.54
CA ARG A 57 25.70 -35.25 6.44
C ARG A 57 25.57 -34.55 7.79
N CYS A 58 24.97 -35.20 8.78
CA CYS A 58 24.70 -34.64 10.10
C CYS A 58 24.83 -35.73 11.15
N ASP A 59 25.55 -35.44 12.24
CA ASP A 59 25.80 -36.42 13.31
C ASP A 59 24.61 -36.59 14.27
N SER A 60 23.61 -35.69 14.21
CA SER A 60 22.45 -35.72 15.10
C SER A 60 21.17 -35.24 14.42
N ILE A 61 20.14 -36.08 14.51
CA ILE A 61 18.79 -35.77 14.00
C ILE A 61 18.17 -34.55 14.70
N THR A 62 18.39 -34.40 16.00
CA THR A 62 17.90 -33.26 16.79
C THR A 62 18.47 -31.94 16.28
N VAL A 63 19.77 -31.92 15.95
CA VAL A 63 20.44 -30.74 15.38
C VAL A 63 19.91 -30.43 13.98
N HIS A 64 19.71 -31.46 13.17
CA HIS A 64 19.14 -31.32 11.83
C HIS A 64 17.71 -30.73 11.86
N ILE A 65 16.84 -31.29 12.71
CA ILE A 65 15.48 -30.79 12.93
C ILE A 65 15.53 -29.34 13.42
N TRP A 66 16.36 -29.04 14.41
CA TRP A 66 16.47 -27.69 14.94
C TRP A 66 16.92 -26.67 13.87
N ALA A 67 17.90 -27.01 13.03
CA ALA A 67 18.34 -26.17 11.92
C ALA A 67 17.20 -25.92 10.92
N LYS A 68 16.45 -26.97 10.55
CA LYS A 68 15.30 -26.86 9.65
C LYS A 68 14.19 -25.98 10.23
N LEU A 69 13.93 -26.07 11.54
CA LEU A 69 13.00 -25.17 12.23
C LEU A 69 13.45 -23.70 12.16
N GLN A 70 14.77 -23.40 12.29
CA GLN A 70 15.26 -22.02 12.11
C GLN A 70 15.03 -21.51 10.68
N TYR A 71 15.25 -22.34 9.66
CA TYR A 71 14.97 -21.98 8.27
C TYR A 71 13.47 -21.80 8.00
N ALA A 72 12.62 -22.61 8.64
CA ALA A 72 11.16 -22.43 8.56
C ALA A 72 10.75 -21.08 9.14
N VAL A 73 11.24 -20.71 10.33
CA VAL A 73 11.00 -19.37 10.92
C VAL A 73 11.52 -18.25 10.01
N LEU A 74 12.70 -18.40 9.41
CA LEU A 74 13.23 -17.41 8.46
C LEU A 74 12.31 -17.27 7.23
N THR A 75 11.76 -18.38 6.75
CA THR A 75 10.83 -18.41 5.62
C THR A 75 9.52 -17.72 5.96
N ILE A 76 8.94 -18.03 7.13
CA ILE A 76 7.75 -17.36 7.68
C ILE A 76 7.99 -15.84 7.77
N LYS A 77 9.15 -15.44 8.30
CA LYS A 77 9.54 -14.02 8.38
C LYS A 77 9.62 -13.39 6.99
N ARG A 78 10.20 -14.06 6.00
CA ARG A 78 10.34 -13.54 4.63
C ARG A 78 8.97 -13.37 3.95
N ARG A 79 8.07 -14.33 4.11
CA ARG A 79 6.71 -14.30 3.56
C ARG A 79 5.85 -13.20 4.18
N ASN A 80 5.99 -12.98 5.49
CA ASN A 80 5.13 -12.09 6.26
C ASN A 80 5.77 -10.72 6.57
N LYS A 81 6.87 -10.35 5.91
CA LYS A 81 7.49 -9.02 6.11
C LYS A 81 6.46 -7.92 5.82
N PRO A 82 6.13 -7.04 6.79
CA PRO A 82 5.04 -6.09 6.62
C PRO A 82 5.36 -4.95 5.63
N HIS A 83 6.63 -4.75 5.21
CA HIS A 83 6.98 -3.67 4.28
C HIS A 83 8.15 -4.02 3.34
N GLY A 84 7.90 -3.74 2.07
CA GLY A 84 8.73 -3.94 0.88
C GLY A 84 7.75 -4.12 -0.27
N ILE A 85 7.81 -3.29 -1.30
CA ILE A 85 6.92 -3.33 -2.48
C ILE A 85 6.99 -4.74 -3.10
N MET A 86 6.13 -5.65 -2.63
CA MET A 86 6.05 -7.06 -3.06
C MET A 86 4.72 -7.37 -3.72
N ALA A 87 3.98 -6.35 -4.17
CA ALA A 87 2.93 -6.52 -5.18
C ALA A 87 3.51 -6.47 -6.61
N CYS A 88 4.84 -6.43 -6.76
CA CYS A 88 5.52 -6.48 -8.05
C CYS A 88 6.58 -7.59 -8.00
N GLU A 89 6.26 -8.76 -8.54
CA GLU A 89 7.28 -9.78 -8.79
C GLU A 89 8.38 -9.19 -9.70
N GLY A 90 9.65 -9.25 -9.26
CA GLY A 90 10.80 -8.82 -10.07
C GLY A 90 11.40 -7.45 -9.76
N PHE A 91 10.88 -6.68 -8.80
CA PHE A 91 11.48 -5.39 -8.44
C PHE A 91 12.58 -5.54 -7.38
N ALA A 92 13.85 -5.36 -7.79
CA ALA A 92 14.94 -5.15 -6.84
C ALA A 92 14.94 -3.66 -6.43
N PRO A 93 14.81 -3.31 -5.14
CA PRO A 93 14.86 -1.91 -4.73
C PRO A 93 16.26 -1.35 -5.00
N GLY A 94 16.38 -0.56 -6.06
CA GLY A 94 17.54 0.27 -6.35
C GLY A 94 17.27 1.71 -5.92
N VAL A 95 18.27 2.36 -5.34
CA VAL A 95 18.23 3.82 -5.13
C VAL A 95 18.61 4.45 -6.47
N LEU A 96 17.62 4.97 -7.20
CA LEU A 96 17.84 5.73 -8.43
C LEU A 96 17.75 7.22 -8.12
N SER A 97 18.68 8.00 -8.67
CA SER A 97 18.56 9.46 -8.68
C SER A 97 17.38 9.88 -9.55
N LEU A 98 16.68 10.95 -9.16
CA LEU A 98 15.54 11.49 -9.92
C LEU A 98 15.86 11.75 -11.40
N GLU A 99 17.07 12.24 -11.68
CA GLU A 99 17.51 12.48 -13.06
C GLU A 99 17.55 11.19 -13.88
N LEU A 100 17.98 10.07 -13.28
CA LEU A 100 18.04 8.78 -13.97
C LEU A 100 16.63 8.23 -14.24
N SER A 101 15.65 8.46 -13.35
CA SER A 101 14.27 8.00 -13.60
C SER A 101 13.60 8.70 -14.78
N GLU A 102 13.92 9.98 -15.00
CA GLU A 102 13.42 10.73 -16.15
C GLU A 102 14.01 10.19 -17.47
N ASP A 103 15.31 9.86 -17.49
CA ASP A 103 15.98 9.24 -18.63
C ASP A 103 15.39 7.86 -19.02
N TYR A 104 14.87 7.11 -18.04
CA TYR A 104 14.18 5.83 -18.25
C TYR A 104 12.68 5.98 -18.56
N GLY A 105 12.16 7.21 -18.68
CA GLY A 105 10.76 7.47 -19.03
C GLY A 105 9.77 7.30 -17.87
N TYR A 106 10.24 7.40 -16.62
CA TYR A 106 9.41 7.44 -15.41
C TYR A 106 9.38 8.87 -14.87
N PRO A 107 8.48 9.73 -15.35
CA PRO A 107 8.43 11.13 -14.92
C PRO A 107 8.11 11.20 -13.42
N ALA A 108 8.86 12.05 -12.71
CA ALA A 108 8.73 12.23 -11.26
C ALA A 108 7.38 12.83 -10.82
N VAL A 109 6.67 13.45 -11.76
CA VAL A 109 5.35 14.05 -11.58
C VAL A 109 4.39 13.30 -12.49
N ALA A 110 3.31 12.76 -11.92
CA ALA A 110 2.22 12.25 -12.73
C ALA A 110 1.74 13.39 -13.63
N GLU A 111 1.87 13.25 -14.95
CA GLU A 111 1.27 14.16 -15.91
C GLU A 111 -0.25 14.03 -15.79
N THR A 112 -0.84 14.70 -14.80
CA THR A 112 -2.29 14.97 -14.74
C THR A 112 -2.69 16.04 -15.77
N GLY A 113 -1.75 16.49 -16.61
CA GLY A 113 -1.92 17.57 -17.56
C GLY A 113 -2.33 17.06 -18.93
N SER A 114 -3.64 17.04 -19.19
CA SER A 114 -4.21 17.49 -20.47
C SER A 114 -5.73 17.51 -20.36
N ASP A 115 -6.35 16.35 -20.12
CA ASP A 115 -7.81 16.22 -20.22
C ASP A 115 -8.54 16.85 -19.03
N ASP A 116 -8.06 16.64 -17.80
CA ASP A 116 -8.70 17.19 -16.60
C ASP A 116 -8.61 18.73 -16.56
N ASP A 117 -7.52 19.30 -17.05
CA ASP A 117 -7.33 20.75 -17.12
C ASP A 117 -8.23 21.39 -18.19
N LEU A 118 -8.37 20.75 -19.37
CA LEU A 118 -9.32 21.16 -20.40
C LEU A 118 -10.77 21.10 -19.89
N ILE A 119 -11.11 20.05 -19.13
CA ILE A 119 -12.44 19.90 -18.51
C ILE A 119 -12.67 20.99 -17.46
N ARG A 120 -11.67 21.28 -16.61
CA ARG A 120 -11.74 22.36 -15.61
C ARG A 120 -11.92 23.73 -16.26
N GLU A 121 -11.17 24.02 -17.31
CA GLU A 121 -11.26 25.28 -18.05
C GLU A 121 -12.61 25.44 -18.73
N ARG A 122 -13.13 24.38 -19.37
CA ARG A 122 -14.46 24.39 -19.99
C ARG A 122 -15.56 24.65 -18.96
N ARG A 123 -15.47 24.02 -17.78
CA ARG A 123 -16.43 24.23 -16.68
C ARG A 123 -16.37 25.66 -16.16
N LEU A 124 -15.18 26.22 -16.00
CA LEU A 124 -15.01 27.60 -15.56
C LEU A 124 -15.64 28.59 -16.56
N ARG A 125 -15.39 28.41 -17.87
CA ARG A 125 -16.00 29.24 -18.92
C ARG A 125 -17.52 29.15 -18.93
N GLN A 126 -18.08 27.95 -18.74
CA GLN A 126 -19.53 27.75 -18.63
C GLN A 126 -20.12 28.41 -17.38
N ALA A 127 -19.42 28.33 -16.25
CA ALA A 127 -19.84 28.96 -15.02
C ALA A 127 -19.88 30.48 -15.20
N LEU A 128 -18.79 31.07 -15.72
CA LEU A 128 -18.67 32.51 -16.02
C LEU A 128 -19.74 33.01 -17.00
N ALA A 129 -20.15 32.19 -17.98
CA ALA A 129 -21.20 32.53 -18.93
C ALA A 129 -22.59 32.72 -18.29
N ARG A 130 -22.86 32.08 -17.14
CA ARG A 130 -24.14 32.16 -16.41
C ARG A 130 -24.25 33.36 -15.46
N LEU A 131 -23.13 34.02 -15.16
CA LEU A 131 -23.13 35.23 -14.33
C LEU A 131 -23.65 36.45 -15.08
N GLU A 132 -24.18 37.40 -14.32
CA GLU A 132 -24.54 38.70 -14.86
C GLU A 132 -23.29 39.48 -15.31
N PRO A 133 -23.41 40.40 -16.29
CA PRO A 133 -22.26 41.14 -16.81
C PRO A 133 -21.46 41.90 -15.74
N GLN A 134 -22.15 42.41 -14.71
CA GLN A 134 -21.53 43.16 -13.61
C GLN A 134 -20.76 42.22 -12.66
N GLU A 135 -21.34 41.06 -12.34
CA GLU A 135 -20.73 40.02 -11.51
C GLU A 135 -19.50 39.40 -12.19
N ARG A 136 -19.60 39.11 -13.48
CA ARG A 136 -18.49 38.59 -14.28
C ARG A 136 -17.33 39.57 -14.29
N ARG A 137 -17.59 40.87 -14.45
CA ARG A 137 -16.56 41.90 -14.46
C ARG A 137 -15.85 41.99 -13.10
N ALA A 138 -16.60 41.93 -12.01
CA ALA A 138 -16.01 41.91 -10.66
C ALA A 138 -15.09 40.69 -10.43
N VAL A 139 -15.44 39.52 -10.98
CA VAL A 139 -14.59 38.31 -10.90
C VAL A 139 -13.34 38.45 -11.77
N LEU A 140 -13.45 39.00 -12.98
CA LEU A 140 -12.29 39.23 -13.85
C LEU A 140 -11.34 40.27 -13.24
N ASP A 141 -11.87 41.37 -12.71
CA ASP A 141 -11.08 42.39 -12.02
C ASP A 141 -10.31 41.78 -10.83
N TYR A 142 -10.94 40.86 -10.09
CA TYR A 142 -10.27 40.11 -9.00
C TYR A 142 -9.15 39.19 -9.50
N LEU A 143 -9.36 38.49 -10.62
CA LEU A 143 -8.33 37.64 -11.24
C LEU A 143 -7.14 38.46 -11.78
N ASP A 144 -7.40 39.70 -12.22
CA ASP A 144 -6.38 40.67 -12.62
C ASP A 144 -5.66 41.32 -11.41
N GLY A 145 -6.00 40.90 -10.18
CA GLY A 145 -5.36 41.36 -8.94
C GLY A 145 -6.00 42.60 -8.31
N MET A 146 -7.10 43.10 -8.85
CA MET A 146 -7.82 44.25 -8.33
C MET A 146 -8.82 43.81 -7.25
N LYS A 147 -8.61 44.23 -6.00
CA LYS A 147 -9.55 43.93 -4.92
C LYS A 147 -10.80 44.82 -5.02
N PRO A 148 -12.02 44.27 -4.86
CA PRO A 148 -13.24 45.06 -4.92
C PRO A 148 -13.26 46.10 -3.79
N ALA A 149 -13.20 47.39 -4.16
CA ALA A 149 -13.07 48.49 -3.22
C ALA A 149 -14.46 49.05 -2.83
N ARG A 150 -15.39 49.11 -3.79
CA ARG A 150 -16.72 49.68 -3.56
C ARG A 150 -17.69 48.64 -2.98
N ARG A 151 -18.63 49.11 -2.16
CA ARG A 151 -19.65 48.25 -1.53
C ARG A 151 -20.52 47.52 -2.57
N SER A 152 -20.84 48.20 -3.68
CA SER A 152 -21.57 47.60 -4.80
C SER A 152 -20.78 46.48 -5.49
N GLU A 153 -19.48 46.68 -5.70
CA GLU A 153 -18.59 45.69 -6.32
C GLU A 153 -18.40 44.46 -5.43
N LYS A 154 -18.28 44.67 -4.11
CA LYS A 154 -18.23 43.58 -3.13
C LYS A 154 -19.50 42.73 -3.15
N ASN A 155 -20.68 43.38 -3.13
CA ASN A 155 -21.95 42.67 -3.20
C ASN A 155 -22.08 41.85 -4.50
N SER A 156 -21.67 42.41 -5.64
CA SER A 156 -21.68 41.68 -6.91
C SER A 156 -20.66 40.54 -6.94
N PHE A 157 -19.51 40.71 -6.29
CA PHE A 157 -18.48 39.67 -6.19
C PHE A 157 -18.91 38.52 -5.28
N ASP A 158 -19.52 38.82 -4.14
CA ASP A 158 -20.04 37.80 -3.21
C ASP A 158 -21.18 37.00 -3.87
N ALA A 159 -22.11 37.68 -4.54
CA ALA A 159 -23.17 37.03 -5.33
C ALA A 159 -22.59 36.16 -6.46
N ALA A 160 -21.51 36.63 -7.10
CA ALA A 160 -20.81 35.87 -8.13
C ALA A 160 -20.22 34.56 -7.58
N LEU A 161 -19.56 34.63 -6.42
CA LEU A 161 -18.96 33.46 -5.77
C LEU A 161 -20.02 32.45 -5.32
N GLU A 162 -21.17 32.91 -4.81
CA GLU A 162 -22.28 32.01 -4.48
C GLU A 162 -22.83 31.28 -5.70
N LYS A 163 -23.05 32.00 -6.81
CA LYS A 163 -23.51 31.39 -8.08
C LYS A 163 -22.50 30.41 -8.66
N LEU A 164 -21.19 30.71 -8.58
CA LEU A 164 -20.13 29.79 -8.97
C LEU A 164 -20.12 28.55 -8.08
N ARG A 165 -20.24 28.71 -6.75
CA ARG A 165 -20.30 27.60 -5.80
C ARG A 165 -21.47 26.68 -6.12
N ASP A 166 -22.67 27.22 -6.36
CA ASP A 166 -23.86 26.44 -6.66
C ASP A 166 -23.73 25.70 -8.00
N PHE A 167 -23.06 26.29 -8.99
CA PHE A 167 -22.72 25.62 -10.24
C PHE A 167 -21.77 24.43 -10.04
N TYR A 168 -20.70 24.60 -9.25
CA TYR A 168 -19.78 23.49 -8.97
C TYR A 168 -20.42 22.40 -8.10
N LEU A 169 -21.30 22.76 -7.15
CA LEU A 169 -22.05 21.79 -6.35
C LEU A 169 -23.08 21.02 -7.19
N SER A 170 -23.78 21.70 -8.10
CA SER A 170 -24.74 21.04 -9.01
C SER A 170 -24.03 20.11 -10.00
N THR A 171 -22.97 20.57 -10.65
CA THR A 171 -22.18 19.73 -11.58
C THR A 171 -21.54 18.51 -10.87
N TYR A 172 -21.09 18.67 -9.62
CA TYR A 172 -20.61 17.55 -8.81
C TYR A 172 -21.71 16.54 -8.49
N ARG A 173 -22.92 17.01 -8.14
CA ARG A 173 -24.08 16.14 -7.91
C ARG A 173 -24.49 15.40 -9.18
N THR A 174 -24.54 16.07 -10.32
CA THR A 174 -24.85 15.44 -11.61
C THR A 174 -23.81 14.40 -12.00
N ALA A 175 -22.52 14.68 -11.81
CA ALA A 175 -21.44 13.74 -12.12
C ALA A 175 -21.44 12.49 -11.23
N ARG A 176 -21.86 12.60 -9.96
CA ARG A 176 -21.85 11.50 -9.00
C ARG A 176 -23.16 10.70 -8.96
N PHE A 177 -24.29 11.31 -9.33
CA PHE A 177 -25.62 10.70 -9.18
C PHE A 177 -26.44 10.60 -10.48
N GLY A 178 -25.94 11.11 -11.62
CA GLY A 178 -26.51 10.83 -12.95
C GLY A 178 -27.98 11.21 -13.14
N LEU A 179 -28.43 12.30 -12.50
CA LEU A 179 -29.77 12.88 -12.71
C LEU A 179 -29.75 13.97 -13.79
#